data_AF-A0A2R7MUF6-F1
#
_entry.id   AF-A0A2R7MUF6-F1
#
_cell.length_a   1.000
_cell.length_b   1.000
_cell.length_c   1.000
_cell.angle_alpha   90.00
_cell.angle_beta   90.00
_cell.angle_gamma   90.00
#
_symmetry.space_group_name_H-M   'P 1'
#
loop_
_entity.id
_entity.type
_entity.pdbx_description
1 polymer ?
#
loop_
_entity_poly.entity_id
_entity_poly.type
_entity_poly.pdbx_seq_one_letter_code
_entity_poly.pdbx_strand_id
1 'polypeptide(L)'
;RQLHRIYDDMNDAMIYAEGYFDILNADNETESNGSFVEKDIKGTFELKNVDFTYPNGTKALHDVSMKIENGKTTALVGLSGAGKSTVINLLCKFYFPDSGEILLDEVNLNEFDNTFLRSDLGLVLQKNHIFQGSIEDNIRYGDMNASFEEIEEAAKKAYLHDQIMDLPDKYQHDATQLSGGQQQRIAIARLFLKNPPIIFLDEPTASLDAIATEQIKNSLDAIKEGRTVIIISHSLSQILDSDIIYVMKKGRVVENGTHDELYNKDGTYREIFDASARSLNLDKLVNTFKEN
;
A
#
# COMPACT_ATOMS: atom_id res chain seq x y z
N ARG A 1 -39.74 -38.39 10.63
CA ARG A 1 -39.39 -37.16 9.88
C ARG A 1 -38.77 -36.09 10.79
N GLN A 2 -39.39 -35.73 11.93
CA GLN A 2 -38.78 -34.75 12.86
C GLN A 2 -37.49 -35.22 13.55
N LEU A 3 -37.41 -36.48 14.00
CA LEU A 3 -36.18 -37.02 14.62
C LEU A 3 -34.98 -37.06 13.67
N HIS A 4 -35.19 -37.38 12.38
CA HIS A 4 -34.12 -37.38 11.38
C HIS A 4 -33.57 -35.96 11.16
N ARG A 5 -34.46 -34.96 11.08
CA ARG A 5 -34.06 -33.56 10.98
C ARG A 5 -33.26 -33.08 12.20
N ILE A 6 -33.69 -33.45 13.41
CA ILE A 6 -32.94 -33.10 14.64
C ILE A 6 -31.54 -33.74 14.63
N TYR A 7 -31.43 -34.97 14.13
CA TYR A 7 -30.14 -35.66 14.00
C TYR A 7 -29.23 -34.97 12.97
N ASP A 8 -29.78 -34.57 11.82
CA ASP A 8 -29.04 -33.81 10.80
C ASP A 8 -28.57 -32.44 11.36
N ASP A 9 -29.47 -31.68 12.01
CA ASP A 9 -29.16 -30.38 12.62
C ASP A 9 -28.07 -30.51 13.72
N MET A 10 -28.07 -31.60 14.50
CA MET A 10 -27.03 -31.86 15.51
C MET A 10 -25.68 -32.21 14.89
N ASN A 11 -25.66 -32.99 13.81
CA ASN A 11 -24.42 -33.31 13.10
C ASN A 11 -23.80 -32.06 12.47
N ASP A 12 -24.62 -31.21 11.84
CA ASP A 12 -24.16 -29.94 11.29
C ASP A 12 -23.58 -29.05 12.39
N ALA A 13 -24.27 -28.94 13.54
CA ALA A 13 -23.77 -28.19 14.69
C ALA A 13 -22.44 -28.73 15.23
N MET A 14 -22.23 -30.06 15.23
CA MET A 14 -20.96 -30.67 15.60
C MET A 14 -19.84 -30.31 14.61
N ILE A 15 -20.11 -30.37 13.31
CA ILE A 15 -19.14 -30.01 12.26
C ILE A 15 -18.73 -28.53 12.40
N TYR A 16 -19.68 -27.62 12.61
CA TYR A 16 -19.37 -26.21 12.84
C TYR A 16 -18.60 -25.98 14.14
N ALA A 17 -18.92 -26.73 15.20
CA ALA A 17 -18.21 -26.64 16.47
C ALA A 17 -16.76 -27.11 16.34
N GLU A 18 -16.49 -28.20 15.59
CA GLU A 18 -15.13 -28.66 15.30
C GLU A 18 -14.31 -27.56 14.63
N GLY A 19 -14.81 -26.97 13.53
CA GLY A 19 -14.11 -25.87 12.86
C GLY A 19 -13.90 -24.63 13.74
N TYR A 20 -14.86 -24.32 14.62
CA TYR A 20 -14.70 -23.23 15.59
C TYR A 20 -13.61 -23.53 16.63
N PHE A 21 -13.57 -24.75 17.16
CA PHE A 21 -12.55 -25.17 18.10
C PHE A 21 -11.17 -25.29 17.44
N ASP A 22 -11.09 -25.68 16.17
CA ASP A 22 -9.84 -25.67 15.41
C ASP A 22 -9.24 -24.26 15.35
N ILE A 23 -10.07 -23.23 15.12
CA ILE A 23 -9.63 -21.82 15.13
C ILE A 23 -9.21 -21.39 16.54
N LEU A 24 -10.01 -21.72 17.57
CA LEU A 24 -9.67 -21.34 18.95
C LEU A 24 -8.39 -22.01 19.46
N ASN A 25 -8.10 -23.23 19.03
CA ASN A 25 -6.93 -24.00 19.45
C ASN A 25 -5.72 -23.80 18.53
N ALA A 26 -5.80 -22.89 17.54
CA ALA A 26 -4.70 -22.57 16.63
C ALA A 26 -3.63 -21.69 17.31
N ASP A 27 -3.13 -22.11 18.47
CA ASP A 27 -2.14 -21.37 19.28
C ASP A 27 -0.83 -21.08 18.52
N ASN A 28 -0.54 -21.86 17.46
CA ASN A 28 0.62 -21.71 16.61
C ASN A 28 0.44 -20.68 15.48
N GLU A 29 -0.78 -20.18 15.24
CA GLU A 29 -1.08 -19.14 14.24
C GLU A 29 -1.01 -17.74 14.88
N THR A 30 -0.03 -17.55 15.76
CA THR A 30 0.22 -16.25 16.40
C THR A 30 1.22 -15.45 15.58
N GLU A 31 0.92 -14.16 15.39
CA GLU A 31 1.85 -13.26 14.75
C GLU A 31 3.10 -13.12 15.62
N SER A 32 4.26 -13.49 15.07
CA SER A 32 5.54 -13.29 15.77
C SER A 32 5.74 -11.79 16.02
N ASN A 33 5.92 -11.45 17.30
CA ASN A 33 6.16 -10.09 17.73
C ASN A 33 7.56 -9.96 18.32
N GLY A 34 8.27 -8.91 17.92
CA GLY A 34 9.54 -8.55 18.50
C GLY A 34 9.36 -7.78 19.81
N SER A 35 10.47 -7.28 20.35
CA SER A 35 10.45 -6.44 21.56
C SER A 35 11.24 -5.14 21.40
N PHE A 36 11.90 -4.98 20.26
CA PHE A 36 12.65 -3.77 19.93
C PHE A 36 11.68 -2.64 19.61
N VAL A 37 11.85 -1.52 20.30
CA VAL A 37 11.07 -0.31 20.10
C VAL A 37 12.06 0.82 19.88
N GLU A 38 12.02 1.40 18.69
CA GLU A 38 12.76 2.61 18.34
C GLU A 38 11.79 3.79 18.30
N LYS A 39 12.20 4.93 18.87
CA LYS A 39 11.34 6.14 18.92
C LYS A 39 11.52 7.04 17.71
N ASP A 40 12.64 6.92 17.01
CA ASP A 40 13.03 7.80 15.91
C ASP A 40 13.50 6.97 14.71
N ILE A 41 12.53 6.30 14.07
CA ILE A 41 12.76 5.54 12.84
C ILE A 41 13.13 6.51 11.71
N LYS A 42 14.29 6.27 11.09
CA LYS A 42 14.75 6.98 9.89
C LYS A 42 14.11 6.40 8.64
N GLY A 43 13.84 5.09 8.63
CA GLY A 43 13.13 4.45 7.54
C GLY A 43 14.02 4.00 6.39
N THR A 44 15.28 3.67 6.65
CA THR A 44 16.11 2.99 5.66
C THR A 44 15.83 1.49 5.71
N PHE A 45 15.30 0.91 4.64
CA PHE A 45 15.15 -0.54 4.53
C PHE A 45 16.26 -1.16 3.69
N GLU A 46 16.74 -2.33 4.09
CA GLU A 46 17.68 -3.15 3.31
C GLU A 46 17.19 -4.60 3.25
N LEU A 47 16.88 -5.07 2.05
CA LEU A 47 16.59 -6.47 1.78
C LEU A 47 17.87 -7.14 1.29
N LYS A 48 18.24 -8.27 1.90
CA LYS A 48 19.44 -9.06 1.56
C LYS A 48 19.05 -10.47 1.19
N ASN A 49 19.17 -10.81 -0.09
CA ASN A 49 18.97 -12.15 -0.64
C ASN A 49 17.63 -12.78 -0.22
N VAL A 50 16.55 -12.01 -0.29
CA VAL A 50 15.23 -12.40 0.21
C VAL A 50 14.51 -13.34 -0.75
N ASP A 51 14.16 -14.52 -0.26
CA ASP A 51 13.21 -15.44 -0.90
C ASP A 51 11.92 -15.47 -0.09
N PHE A 52 10.77 -15.61 -0.78
CA PHE A 52 9.48 -15.71 -0.10
C PHE A 52 8.45 -16.52 -0.88
N THR A 53 7.71 -17.34 -0.14
CA THR A 53 6.63 -18.20 -0.62
C THR A 53 5.39 -17.96 0.22
N TYR A 54 4.26 -17.65 -0.42
CA TYR A 54 3.01 -17.50 0.29
C TYR A 54 2.56 -18.84 0.90
N PRO A 55 1.73 -18.83 1.97
CA PRO A 55 1.21 -20.06 2.59
C PRO A 55 0.47 -21.00 1.62
N ASN A 56 -0.06 -20.46 0.52
CA ASN A 56 -0.70 -21.26 -0.54
C ASN A 56 0.30 -21.98 -1.47
N GLY A 57 1.61 -21.93 -1.18
CA GLY A 57 2.69 -22.53 -1.97
C GLY A 57 3.17 -21.69 -3.16
N THR A 58 2.62 -20.50 -3.37
CA THR A 58 3.04 -19.64 -4.48
C THR A 58 4.36 -18.95 -4.14
N LYS A 59 5.45 -19.33 -4.80
CA LYS A 59 6.73 -18.64 -4.65
C LYS A 59 6.70 -17.29 -5.35
N ALA A 60 6.86 -16.22 -4.58
CA ALA A 60 6.62 -14.86 -5.03
C ALA A 60 7.91 -14.05 -5.21
N LEU A 61 8.92 -14.25 -4.35
CA LEU A 61 10.23 -13.59 -4.44
C LEU A 61 11.36 -14.62 -4.52
N HIS A 62 12.41 -14.25 -5.26
CA HIS A 62 13.61 -15.06 -5.46
C HIS A 62 14.86 -14.18 -5.35
N ASP A 63 15.68 -14.37 -4.32
CA ASP A 63 16.96 -13.68 -4.15
C ASP A 63 16.87 -12.15 -4.36
N VAL A 64 15.88 -11.52 -3.73
CA VAL A 64 15.65 -10.08 -3.85
C VAL A 64 16.58 -9.34 -2.91
N SER A 65 17.43 -8.49 -3.50
CA SER A 65 18.28 -7.55 -2.75
C SER A 65 18.02 -6.13 -3.23
N MET A 66 17.71 -5.23 -2.30
CA MET A 66 17.47 -3.81 -2.58
C MET A 66 17.62 -2.94 -1.34
N LYS A 67 17.88 -1.65 -1.55
CA LYS A 67 18.00 -0.67 -0.47
C LYS A 67 17.05 0.48 -0.74
N ILE A 68 16.17 0.73 0.22
CA ILE A 68 15.26 1.89 0.24
C ILE A 68 15.89 2.91 1.17
N GLU A 69 16.28 4.05 0.63
CA GLU A 69 16.98 5.08 1.38
C GLU A 69 16.00 6.00 2.13
N ASN A 70 16.39 6.42 3.33
CA ASN A 70 15.65 7.41 4.10
C ASN A 70 15.41 8.69 3.28
N GLY A 71 14.17 9.19 3.32
CA GLY A 71 13.80 10.50 2.77
C GLY A 71 13.71 10.54 1.25
N LYS A 72 13.81 9.37 0.59
CA LYS A 72 13.69 9.22 -0.85
C LYS A 72 12.40 8.50 -1.23
N THR A 73 11.96 8.76 -2.45
CA THR A 73 10.89 8.03 -3.12
C THR A 73 11.46 6.91 -3.98
N THR A 74 11.13 5.68 -3.63
CA THR A 74 11.52 4.46 -4.36
C THR A 74 10.31 3.91 -5.13
N ALA A 75 10.42 3.81 -6.46
CA ALA A 75 9.40 3.16 -7.28
C ALA A 75 9.69 1.67 -7.51
N LEU A 76 8.66 0.84 -7.38
CA LEU A 76 8.68 -0.56 -7.82
C LEU A 76 7.93 -0.67 -9.16
N VAL A 77 8.65 -1.02 -10.22
CA VAL A 77 8.11 -1.12 -11.57
C VAL A 77 8.16 -2.56 -12.05
N GLY A 78 7.12 -3.03 -12.73
CA GLY A 78 7.07 -4.39 -13.23
C GLY A 78 5.67 -4.79 -13.64
N LEU A 79 5.56 -5.85 -14.44
CA LEU A 79 4.26 -6.39 -14.85
C LEU A 79 3.47 -6.96 -13.64
N SER A 80 2.19 -7.25 -13.85
CA SER A 80 1.39 -7.96 -12.84
C SER A 80 2.03 -9.30 -12.49
N GLY A 81 2.03 -9.66 -11.20
CA GLY A 81 2.68 -10.88 -10.70
C GLY A 81 4.21 -10.79 -10.58
N ALA A 82 4.83 -9.61 -10.75
CA ALA A 82 6.28 -9.46 -10.61
C ALA A 82 6.80 -9.53 -9.16
N GLY A 83 5.94 -9.52 -8.14
CA GLY A 83 6.32 -9.54 -6.72
C GLY A 83 6.31 -8.18 -6.00
N LYS A 84 5.82 -7.12 -6.64
CA LYS A 84 5.86 -5.74 -6.10
C LYS A 84 5.10 -5.59 -4.78
N SER A 85 3.81 -5.94 -4.74
CA SER A 85 3.01 -5.86 -3.52
C SER A 85 3.48 -6.84 -2.44
N THR A 86 4.13 -7.94 -2.84
CA THR A 86 4.79 -8.86 -1.90
C THR A 86 5.93 -8.19 -1.13
N VAL A 87 6.73 -7.35 -1.80
CA VAL A 87 7.77 -6.54 -1.13
C VAL A 87 7.13 -5.64 -0.07
N ILE A 88 6.07 -4.90 -0.40
CA ILE A 88 5.35 -4.06 0.58
C ILE A 88 4.86 -4.89 1.77
N ASN A 89 4.25 -6.06 1.52
CA ASN A 89 3.75 -6.90 2.61
C ASN A 89 4.85 -7.38 3.56
N LEU A 90 6.04 -7.69 3.04
CA LEU A 90 7.19 -8.05 3.87
C LEU A 90 7.73 -6.86 4.66
N LEU A 91 7.80 -5.68 4.04
CA LEU A 91 8.23 -4.44 4.71
C LEU A 91 7.25 -3.99 5.81
N CYS A 92 5.95 -4.25 5.63
CA CYS A 92 4.92 -4.06 6.65
C CYS A 92 4.88 -5.18 7.71
N LYS A 93 5.78 -6.16 7.60
CA LYS A 93 5.87 -7.34 8.48
C LYS A 93 4.54 -8.11 8.56
N PHE A 94 3.80 -8.20 7.46
CA PHE A 94 2.62 -9.09 7.36
C PHE A 94 3.01 -10.54 7.09
N TYR A 95 4.22 -10.76 6.57
CA TYR A 95 4.82 -12.07 6.37
C TYR A 95 6.30 -12.02 6.71
N PHE A 96 6.89 -13.20 6.88
CA PHE A 96 8.32 -13.39 7.10
C PHE A 96 8.96 -14.00 5.85
N PRO A 97 10.17 -13.59 5.47
CA PRO A 97 10.88 -14.20 4.36
C PRO A 97 11.25 -15.66 4.66
N ASP A 98 11.31 -16.51 3.64
CA ASP A 98 11.77 -17.91 3.76
C ASP A 98 13.27 -17.98 4.07
N SER A 99 14.03 -17.07 3.46
CA SER A 99 15.47 -16.91 3.65
C SER A 99 15.91 -15.48 3.32
N GLY A 100 17.14 -15.15 3.71
CA GLY A 100 17.63 -13.78 3.67
C GLY A 100 17.18 -12.99 4.90
N GLU A 101 17.41 -11.68 4.87
CA GLU A 101 16.99 -10.80 5.96
C GLU A 101 16.49 -9.45 5.43
N ILE A 102 15.64 -8.81 6.24
CA ILE A 102 15.14 -7.46 6.01
C ILE A 102 15.56 -6.64 7.23
N LEU A 103 16.28 -5.56 6.97
CA LEU A 103 16.73 -4.63 7.99
C LEU A 103 15.93 -3.33 7.86
N LEU A 104 15.55 -2.74 8.98
CA LEU A 104 15.07 -1.38 9.12
C LEU A 104 16.04 -0.63 10.02
N ASP A 105 16.69 0.40 9.48
CA ASP A 105 17.71 1.19 10.18
C ASP A 105 18.79 0.31 10.83
N GLU A 106 19.32 -0.65 10.04
CA GLU A 106 20.36 -1.62 10.42
C GLU A 106 19.93 -2.69 11.44
N VAL A 107 18.70 -2.64 11.94
CA VAL A 107 18.13 -3.63 12.86
C VAL A 107 17.24 -4.61 12.09
N ASN A 108 17.29 -5.90 12.43
CA ASN A 108 16.45 -6.89 11.76
C ASN A 108 14.96 -6.60 12.02
N LEU A 109 14.17 -6.54 10.94
CA LEU A 109 12.74 -6.20 10.99
C LEU A 109 11.94 -7.14 11.92
N ASN A 110 12.40 -8.38 12.09
CA ASN A 110 11.76 -9.36 12.97
C ASN A 110 11.87 -8.99 14.45
N GLU A 111 12.91 -8.24 14.84
CA GLU A 111 13.14 -7.83 16.23
C GLU A 111 12.19 -6.72 16.69
N PHE A 112 11.60 -5.96 15.77
CA PHE A 112 10.69 -4.86 16.09
C PHE A 112 9.38 -5.33 16.69
N ASP A 113 8.87 -4.58 17.66
CA ASP A 113 7.48 -4.70 18.08
C ASP A 113 6.54 -4.22 16.95
N ASN A 114 5.54 -5.03 16.63
CA ASN A 114 4.64 -4.83 15.50
C ASN A 114 3.73 -3.60 15.70
N THR A 115 3.31 -3.32 16.94
CA THR A 115 2.45 -2.17 17.24
C THR A 115 3.22 -0.87 17.02
N PHE A 116 4.43 -0.77 17.57
CA PHE A 116 5.28 0.41 17.40
C PHE A 116 5.76 0.57 15.96
N LEU A 117 6.23 -0.52 15.32
CA LEU A 117 6.61 -0.48 13.90
C LEU A 117 5.46 0.06 13.05
N ARG A 118 4.26 -0.53 13.17
CA ARG A 118 3.12 -0.16 12.34
C ARG A 118 2.55 1.21 12.67
N SER A 119 2.81 1.79 13.85
CA SER A 119 2.47 3.21 14.08
C SER A 119 3.29 4.15 13.19
N ASP A 120 4.51 3.78 12.82
CA ASP A 120 5.39 4.56 11.95
C ASP A 120 5.24 4.25 10.44
N LEU A 121 4.36 3.32 10.07
CA LEU A 121 4.07 2.97 8.68
C LEU A 121 2.72 3.53 8.21
N GLY A 122 2.73 4.21 7.06
CA GLY A 122 1.54 4.58 6.30
C GLY A 122 1.34 3.64 5.12
N LEU A 123 0.12 3.14 4.92
CA LEU A 123 -0.18 2.24 3.81
C LEU A 123 -1.45 2.68 3.11
N VAL A 124 -1.36 2.92 1.81
CA VAL A 124 -2.50 3.13 0.92
C VAL A 124 -2.44 2.05 -0.16
N LEU A 125 -3.42 1.15 -0.16
CA LEU A 125 -3.49 0.06 -1.12
C LEU A 125 -4.27 0.47 -2.38
N GLN A 126 -4.18 -0.36 -3.43
CA GLN A 126 -5.00 -0.19 -4.65
C GLN A 126 -6.50 -0.28 -4.32
N LYS A 127 -6.85 -1.10 -3.32
CA LYS A 127 -8.20 -1.19 -2.75
C LYS A 127 -8.10 -1.15 -1.23
N ASN A 128 -8.62 -0.08 -0.65
CA ASN A 128 -8.65 0.11 0.79
C ASN A 128 -9.97 -0.37 1.38
N HIS A 129 -9.93 -0.95 2.57
CA HIS A 129 -11.14 -1.32 3.29
C HIS A 129 -11.81 -0.09 3.90
N ILE A 130 -13.12 0.01 3.72
CA ILE A 130 -13.97 1.02 4.36
C ILE A 130 -14.83 0.29 5.38
N PHE A 131 -14.74 0.74 6.63
CA PHE A 131 -15.52 0.16 7.72
C PHE A 131 -16.95 0.66 7.64
N GLN A 132 -17.90 -0.18 8.08
CA GLN A 132 -19.25 0.28 8.33
C GLN A 132 -19.22 1.39 9.39
N GLY A 133 -19.80 2.54 9.07
CA GLY A 133 -19.74 3.73 9.92
C GLY A 133 -19.70 5.02 9.10
N SER A 134 -19.53 6.14 9.79
CA SER A 134 -19.52 7.45 9.15
C SER A 134 -18.21 7.71 8.38
N ILE A 135 -18.22 8.72 7.51
CA ILE A 135 -17.00 9.23 6.87
C ILE A 135 -16.02 9.72 7.95
N GLU A 136 -16.52 10.39 8.99
CA GLU A 136 -15.73 10.84 10.14
C GLU A 136 -14.99 9.68 10.80
N ASP A 137 -15.71 8.61 11.19
CA ASP A 137 -15.12 7.43 11.84
C ASP A 137 -14.06 6.78 10.96
N ASN A 138 -14.34 6.72 9.66
CA ASN A 138 -13.41 6.14 8.71
C ASN A 138 -12.13 6.98 8.56
N ILE A 139 -12.18 8.31 8.60
CA ILE A 139 -10.97 9.14 8.58
C ILE A 139 -10.24 9.08 9.92
N ARG A 140 -10.99 9.15 11.04
CA ARG A 140 -10.52 9.01 12.42
C ARG A 140 -9.77 7.71 12.67
N TYR A 141 -10.01 6.67 11.89
CA TYR A 141 -9.20 5.44 11.94
C TYR A 141 -7.69 5.66 11.70
N GLY A 142 -7.30 6.76 11.04
CA GLY A 142 -5.89 7.15 10.91
C GLY A 142 -5.24 7.57 12.24
N ASP A 143 -6.01 8.23 13.12
CA ASP A 143 -5.65 8.55 14.50
C ASP A 143 -6.93 8.66 15.35
N MET A 144 -7.14 7.67 16.22
CA MET A 144 -8.35 7.54 17.04
C MET A 144 -8.54 8.71 18.01
N ASN A 145 -7.49 9.47 18.30
CA ASN A 145 -7.52 10.61 19.22
C ASN A 145 -7.70 11.96 18.52
N ALA A 146 -7.76 11.99 17.19
CA ALA A 146 -7.82 13.24 16.42
C ALA A 146 -9.03 14.10 16.80
N SER A 147 -8.95 15.41 16.67
CA SER A 147 -10.13 16.28 16.76
C SER A 147 -10.95 16.23 15.45
N PHE A 148 -12.16 16.77 15.48
CA PHE A 148 -12.94 16.92 14.24
C PHE A 148 -12.25 17.88 13.27
N GLU A 149 -11.62 18.95 13.77
CA GLU A 149 -10.87 19.89 12.95
C GLU A 149 -9.70 19.22 12.24
N GLU A 150 -8.97 18.31 12.90
CA GLU A 150 -7.89 17.55 12.28
C GLU A 150 -8.40 16.59 11.19
N ILE A 151 -9.57 15.97 11.42
CA ILE A 151 -10.25 15.14 10.41
C ILE A 151 -10.68 15.99 9.20
N GLU A 152 -11.21 17.19 9.44
CA GLU A 152 -11.62 18.11 8.40
C GLU A 152 -10.41 18.53 7.55
N GLU A 153 -9.30 18.89 8.18
CA GLU A 153 -8.05 19.26 7.51
C GLU A 153 -7.45 18.08 6.73
N ALA A 154 -7.48 16.86 7.27
CA ALA A 154 -7.06 15.67 6.54
C ALA A 154 -7.93 15.43 5.29
N ALA A 155 -9.24 15.62 5.40
CA ALA A 155 -10.17 15.50 4.26
C ALA A 155 -9.94 16.58 3.20
N LYS A 156 -9.57 17.81 3.59
CA LYS A 156 -9.20 18.88 2.66
C LYS A 156 -7.93 18.54 1.91
N LYS A 157 -6.89 18.09 2.62
CA LYS A 157 -5.62 17.64 2.01
C LYS A 157 -5.85 16.47 1.03
N ALA A 158 -6.83 15.62 1.30
CA ALA A 158 -7.23 14.53 0.40
C ALA A 158 -8.21 14.94 -0.71
N TYR A 159 -8.55 16.23 -0.86
CA TYR A 159 -9.54 16.73 -1.83
C TYR A 159 -10.92 16.04 -1.73
N LEU A 160 -11.35 15.74 -0.50
CA LEU A 160 -12.61 15.07 -0.22
C LEU A 160 -13.62 15.98 0.48
N HIS A 161 -13.15 16.99 1.23
CA HIS A 161 -13.99 17.86 2.07
C HIS A 161 -15.19 18.45 1.32
N ASP A 162 -14.98 19.12 0.20
CA ASP A 162 -16.07 19.78 -0.54
C ASP A 162 -17.15 18.78 -0.97
N GLN A 163 -16.75 17.60 -1.42
CA GLN A 163 -17.67 16.52 -1.78
C GLN A 163 -18.44 15.97 -0.58
N ILE A 164 -17.83 15.93 0.59
CA ILE A 164 -18.52 15.57 1.84
C ILE A 164 -19.57 16.62 2.16
N MET A 165 -19.24 17.90 2.00
CA MET A 165 -20.15 19.01 2.34
C MET A 165 -21.38 19.08 1.45
N ASP A 166 -21.32 18.52 0.24
CA ASP A 166 -22.44 18.36 -0.68
C ASP A 166 -23.42 17.24 -0.27
N LEU A 167 -23.03 16.34 0.64
CA LEU A 167 -23.89 15.26 1.13
C LEU A 167 -24.89 15.76 2.19
N PRO A 168 -26.11 15.22 2.26
CA PRO A 168 -27.11 15.62 3.26
C PRO A 168 -26.61 15.52 4.71
N ASP A 169 -25.93 14.41 5.03
CA ASP A 169 -25.43 14.10 6.38
C ASP A 169 -23.94 14.45 6.56
N LYS A 170 -23.32 15.00 5.52
CA LYS A 170 -21.91 15.41 5.51
C LYS A 170 -20.98 14.32 6.07
N TYR A 171 -20.19 14.65 7.09
CA TYR A 171 -19.24 13.71 7.71
C TYR A 171 -19.92 12.52 8.40
N GLN A 172 -21.21 12.64 8.76
CA GLN A 172 -22.00 11.57 9.36
C GLN A 172 -22.61 10.62 8.32
N HIS A 173 -22.42 10.89 7.03
CA HIS A 173 -22.87 10.01 5.95
C HIS A 173 -22.15 8.66 6.01
N ASP A 174 -22.84 7.60 5.55
CA ASP A 174 -22.29 6.24 5.51
C ASP A 174 -21.15 6.15 4.49
N ALA A 175 -19.94 5.88 4.98
CA ALA A 175 -18.75 5.82 4.13
C ALA A 175 -18.80 4.69 3.09
N THR A 176 -19.58 3.63 3.37
CA THR A 176 -19.70 2.49 2.46
C THR A 176 -20.49 2.81 1.19
N GLN A 177 -21.28 3.89 1.20
CA GLN A 177 -22.09 4.35 0.06
C GLN A 177 -21.32 5.25 -0.91
N LEU A 178 -20.08 5.62 -0.57
CA LEU A 178 -19.25 6.46 -1.41
C LEU A 178 -18.76 5.72 -2.66
N SER A 179 -18.47 6.48 -3.72
CA SER A 179 -17.82 5.95 -4.93
C SER A 179 -16.40 5.43 -4.61
N GLY A 180 -15.89 4.51 -5.45
CA GLY A 180 -14.54 3.96 -5.26
C GLY A 180 -13.42 5.01 -5.20
N GLY A 181 -13.54 6.11 -5.96
CA GLY A 181 -12.59 7.22 -5.90
C GLY A 181 -12.68 8.02 -4.60
N GLN A 182 -13.88 8.22 -4.05
CA GLN A 182 -14.08 8.84 -2.73
C GLN A 182 -13.56 7.94 -1.60
N GLN A 183 -13.78 6.63 -1.68
CA GLN A 183 -13.23 5.66 -0.73
C GLN A 183 -11.69 5.64 -0.76
N GLN A 184 -11.09 5.79 -1.95
CA GLN A 184 -9.64 5.96 -2.07
C GLN A 184 -9.16 7.24 -1.39
N ARG A 185 -9.89 8.35 -1.56
CA ARG A 185 -9.60 9.62 -0.86
C ARG A 185 -9.73 9.49 0.66
N ILE A 186 -10.62 8.65 1.19
CA ILE A 186 -10.65 8.35 2.64
C ILE A 186 -9.32 7.72 3.08
N ALA A 187 -8.79 6.75 2.33
CA ALA A 187 -7.51 6.13 2.67
C ALA A 187 -6.34 7.14 2.64
N ILE A 188 -6.36 8.06 1.68
CA ILE A 188 -5.39 9.16 1.62
C ILE A 188 -5.57 10.12 2.80
N ALA A 189 -6.81 10.45 3.20
CA ALA A 189 -7.07 11.26 4.38
C ALA A 189 -6.56 10.59 5.66
N ARG A 190 -6.75 9.27 5.83
CA ARG A 190 -6.17 8.50 6.94
C ARG A 190 -4.65 8.64 6.98
N LEU A 191 -3.99 8.60 5.82
CA LEU A 191 -2.54 8.77 5.71
C LEU A 191 -2.10 10.17 6.15
N PHE A 192 -2.82 11.23 5.71
CA PHE A 192 -2.55 12.60 6.14
C PHE A 192 -2.74 12.79 7.64
N LEU A 193 -3.77 12.17 8.20
CA LEU A 193 -4.07 12.26 9.62
C LEU A 193 -2.99 11.55 10.46
N LYS A 194 -2.61 10.34 10.05
CA LYS A 194 -1.59 9.53 10.72
C LYS A 194 -0.19 10.14 10.64
N ASN A 195 0.14 10.79 9.52
CA ASN A 195 1.42 11.45 9.27
C ASN A 195 2.69 10.59 9.59
N PRO A 196 2.81 9.37 9.06
CA PRO A 196 3.91 8.45 9.39
C PRO A 196 5.21 8.81 8.65
N PRO A 197 6.41 8.49 9.19
CA PRO A 197 7.70 8.73 8.54
C PRO A 197 7.99 7.82 7.34
N ILE A 198 7.38 6.63 7.28
CA ILE A 198 7.48 5.69 6.15
C ILE A 198 6.10 5.55 5.49
N ILE A 199 6.05 5.64 4.16
CA ILE A 199 4.81 5.55 3.40
C ILE A 199 4.93 4.52 2.28
N PHE A 200 3.94 3.64 2.20
CA PHE A 200 3.74 2.66 1.14
C PHE A 200 2.49 3.03 0.33
N LEU A 201 2.66 3.22 -0.98
CA LEU A 201 1.58 3.57 -1.90
C LEU A 201 1.47 2.50 -2.99
N ASP A 202 0.42 1.70 -2.98
CA ASP A 202 0.11 0.76 -4.06
C ASP A 202 -0.99 1.34 -4.94
N GLU A 203 -0.60 1.89 -6.09
CA GLU A 203 -1.48 2.53 -7.06
C GLU A 203 -2.48 3.53 -6.44
N PRO A 204 -1.99 4.56 -5.72
CA PRO A 204 -2.84 5.42 -4.88
C PRO A 204 -3.91 6.19 -5.68
N THR A 205 -3.74 6.31 -7.01
CA THR A 205 -4.60 7.08 -7.91
C THR A 205 -5.36 6.24 -8.94
N ALA A 206 -5.34 4.90 -8.87
CA ALA A 206 -5.91 4.04 -9.93
C ALA A 206 -7.44 4.14 -10.08
N SER A 207 -8.17 4.55 -9.05
CA SER A 207 -9.63 4.67 -9.05
C SER A 207 -10.15 6.09 -9.27
N LEU A 208 -9.26 7.02 -9.63
CA LEU A 208 -9.56 8.45 -9.76
C LEU A 208 -9.66 8.90 -11.22
N ASP A 209 -10.50 9.90 -11.48
CA ASP A 209 -10.50 10.61 -12.76
C ASP A 209 -9.26 11.53 -12.90
N ALA A 210 -9.05 12.09 -14.09
CA ALA A 210 -7.85 12.87 -14.40
C ALA A 210 -7.74 14.16 -13.56
N ILE A 211 -8.86 14.86 -13.30
CA ILE A 211 -8.88 16.11 -12.53
C ILE A 211 -8.58 15.81 -11.07
N ALA A 212 -9.25 14.79 -10.51
CA ALA A 212 -8.99 14.33 -9.15
C ALA A 212 -7.55 13.83 -8.98
N THR A 213 -6.99 13.16 -9.99
CA THR A 213 -5.60 12.68 -9.97
C THR A 213 -4.62 13.84 -9.92
N GLU A 214 -4.83 14.89 -10.72
CA GLU A 214 -4.00 16.10 -10.70
C GLU A 214 -4.03 16.78 -9.34
N GLN A 215 -5.23 16.97 -8.78
CA GLN A 215 -5.40 17.58 -7.46
C GLN A 215 -4.66 16.77 -6.38
N ILE A 216 -4.91 15.46 -6.32
CA ILE A 216 -4.30 14.58 -5.32
C ILE A 216 -2.78 14.45 -5.51
N LYS A 217 -2.26 14.58 -6.73
CA LYS A 217 -0.82 14.54 -6.99
C LYS A 217 -0.09 15.57 -6.13
N ASN A 218 -0.53 16.82 -6.14
CA ASN A 218 0.11 17.90 -5.39
C ASN A 218 0.13 17.62 -3.88
N SER A 219 -0.98 17.11 -3.35
CA SER A 219 -1.07 16.71 -1.94
C SER A 219 -0.15 15.53 -1.62
N LEU A 220 -0.10 14.51 -2.48
CA LEU A 220 0.81 13.39 -2.31
C LEU A 220 2.27 13.81 -2.47
N ASP A 221 2.59 14.80 -3.27
CA ASP A 221 3.96 15.30 -3.39
C ASP A 221 4.36 16.03 -2.09
N ALA A 222 3.47 16.84 -1.52
CA ALA A 222 3.69 17.47 -0.21
C ALA A 222 3.82 16.43 0.94
N ILE A 223 3.09 15.31 0.88
CA ILE A 223 3.23 14.24 1.88
C ILE A 223 4.52 13.42 1.70
N LYS A 224 5.16 13.43 0.54
CA LYS A 224 6.44 12.70 0.37
C LYS A 224 7.62 13.46 0.99
N GLU A 225 7.53 14.79 1.09
CA GLU A 225 8.62 15.62 1.56
C GLU A 225 9.15 15.18 2.93
N GLY A 226 10.44 14.87 3.00
CA GLY A 226 11.13 14.47 4.22
C GLY A 226 10.75 13.07 4.74
N ARG A 227 10.10 12.24 3.93
CA ARG A 227 9.63 10.90 4.31
C ARG A 227 10.20 9.83 3.38
N THR A 228 10.32 8.62 3.89
CA THR A 228 10.70 7.46 3.09
C THR A 228 9.46 6.93 2.39
N VAL A 229 9.46 6.92 1.06
CA VAL A 229 8.27 6.53 0.30
C VAL A 229 8.59 5.37 -0.64
N ILE A 230 7.76 4.34 -0.61
CA ILE A 230 7.79 3.24 -1.58
C ILE A 230 6.49 3.31 -2.36
N ILE A 231 6.59 3.38 -3.68
CA ILE A 231 5.44 3.47 -4.57
C ILE A 231 5.42 2.36 -5.61
N ILE A 232 4.30 1.66 -5.71
CA ILE A 232 3.96 0.82 -6.86
C ILE A 232 3.04 1.65 -7.72
N SER A 233 3.45 1.93 -8.97
CA SER A 233 2.62 2.72 -9.86
C SER A 233 2.69 2.24 -11.30
N HIS A 234 1.56 2.38 -11.98
CA HIS A 234 1.46 2.34 -13.44
C HIS A 234 1.44 3.75 -14.07
N SER A 235 1.44 4.81 -13.26
CA SER A 235 1.49 6.19 -13.75
C SER A 235 2.92 6.57 -14.13
N LEU A 236 3.13 6.98 -15.39
CA LEU A 236 4.42 7.47 -15.85
C LEU A 236 4.90 8.66 -15.02
N SER A 237 4.01 9.56 -14.59
CA SER A 237 4.40 10.72 -13.78
C SER A 237 5.02 10.29 -12.44
N GLN A 238 4.38 9.36 -11.74
CA GLN A 238 4.87 8.87 -10.44
C GLN A 238 6.20 8.10 -10.57
N ILE A 239 6.36 7.34 -11.66
CA ILE A 239 7.62 6.64 -11.95
C ILE A 239 8.74 7.64 -12.24
N LEU A 240 8.47 8.70 -13.01
CA LEU A 240 9.43 9.75 -13.34
C LEU A 240 9.82 10.60 -12.13
N ASP A 241 8.87 10.87 -11.23
CA ASP A 241 9.07 11.68 -10.03
C ASP A 241 9.82 10.92 -8.90
N SER A 242 10.25 9.67 -9.13
CA SER A 242 10.93 8.84 -8.12
C SER A 242 12.45 9.00 -8.16
N ASP A 243 13.09 9.06 -6.99
CA ASP A 243 14.55 9.18 -6.85
C ASP A 243 15.29 7.93 -7.33
N ILE A 244 14.72 6.76 -7.06
CA ILE A 244 15.26 5.46 -7.46
C ILE A 244 14.15 4.52 -7.89
N ILE A 245 14.42 3.72 -8.91
CA ILE A 245 13.49 2.76 -9.47
C ILE A 245 14.10 1.37 -9.35
N TYR A 246 13.32 0.41 -8.86
CA TYR A 246 13.61 -1.01 -8.89
C TYR A 246 12.65 -1.71 -9.85
N VAL A 247 13.21 -2.35 -10.88
CA VAL A 247 12.43 -3.10 -11.87
C VAL A 247 12.37 -4.55 -11.44
N MET A 248 11.16 -5.06 -11.25
CA MET A 248 10.89 -6.43 -10.87
C MET A 248 10.35 -7.24 -12.05
N LYS A 249 10.84 -8.47 -12.20
CA LYS A 249 10.37 -9.44 -13.18
C LYS A 249 10.42 -10.84 -12.58
N LYS A 250 9.27 -11.52 -12.54
CA LYS A 250 9.13 -12.89 -12.02
C LYS A 250 9.77 -13.07 -10.62
N GLY A 251 9.46 -12.17 -9.69
CA GLY A 251 9.94 -12.24 -8.31
C GLY A 251 11.41 -11.85 -8.10
N ARG A 252 12.09 -11.31 -9.10
CA ARG A 252 13.49 -10.86 -9.03
C ARG A 252 13.62 -9.39 -9.35
N VAL A 253 14.55 -8.70 -8.71
CA VAL A 253 15.02 -7.39 -9.15
C VAL A 253 15.95 -7.60 -10.35
N VAL A 254 15.61 -7.03 -11.50
CA VAL A 254 16.38 -7.17 -12.74
C VAL A 254 17.18 -5.93 -13.08
N GLU A 255 16.69 -4.75 -12.71
CA GLU A 255 17.34 -3.47 -12.97
C GLU A 255 17.07 -2.51 -11.80
N ASN A 256 18.00 -1.58 -11.56
CA ASN A 256 17.79 -0.44 -10.67
C ASN A 256 18.59 0.79 -11.14
N GLY A 257 18.12 1.96 -10.73
CA GLY A 257 18.72 3.26 -11.05
C GLY A 257 17.68 4.36 -11.17
N THR A 258 18.10 5.52 -11.67
CA THR A 258 17.21 6.63 -12.04
C THR A 258 16.47 6.34 -13.35
N HIS A 259 15.44 7.14 -13.66
CA HIS A 259 14.75 7.06 -14.96
C HIS A 259 15.72 7.10 -16.13
N ASP A 260 16.60 8.10 -16.18
CA ASP A 260 17.52 8.31 -17.29
C ASP A 260 18.52 7.16 -17.44
N GLU A 261 19.07 6.66 -16.33
CA GLU A 261 19.97 5.52 -16.34
C GLU A 261 19.29 4.26 -16.88
N LEU A 262 18.06 4.00 -16.46
CA LEU A 262 17.31 2.80 -16.86
C LEU A 262 16.80 2.89 -18.29
N TYR A 263 16.33 4.07 -18.73
CA TYR A 263 15.85 4.28 -20.08
C TYR A 263 16.97 4.07 -21.12
N ASN A 264 18.18 4.51 -20.79
CA ASN A 264 19.36 4.37 -21.66
C ASN A 264 19.94 2.94 -21.69
N LYS A 265 19.56 2.04 -20.78
CA LYS A 265 20.03 0.64 -20.75
C LYS A 265 19.32 -0.28 -21.75
N ASP A 266 18.28 0.20 -22.43
CA ASP A 266 17.46 -0.58 -23.39
C ASP A 266 16.92 -1.90 -22.78
N GLY A 267 16.62 -1.88 -21.47
CA GLY A 267 16.20 -3.03 -20.69
C GLY A 267 14.68 -3.17 -20.51
N THR A 268 14.29 -4.02 -19.56
CA THR A 268 12.89 -4.26 -19.15
C THR A 268 12.21 -2.97 -18.71
N TYR A 269 12.94 -2.04 -18.07
CA TYR A 269 12.37 -0.73 -17.73
C TYR A 269 11.82 -0.01 -18.96
N ARG A 270 12.65 0.11 -20.01
CA ARG A 270 12.31 0.82 -21.23
C ARG A 270 11.16 0.15 -21.96
N GLU A 271 11.14 -1.18 -22.02
CA GLU A 271 10.02 -1.94 -22.60
C GLU A 271 8.67 -1.56 -21.95
N ILE A 272 8.63 -1.52 -20.62
CA ILE A 272 7.43 -1.15 -19.85
C ILE A 272 7.10 0.32 -20.05
N PHE A 273 8.10 1.20 -19.96
CA PHE A 273 7.92 2.65 -20.10
C PHE A 273 7.36 3.01 -21.48
N ASP A 274 7.97 2.50 -22.55
CA ASP A 274 7.54 2.76 -23.92
C ASP A 274 6.15 2.17 -24.19
N ALA A 275 5.82 1.01 -23.59
CA ALA A 275 4.47 0.44 -23.70
C ALA A 275 3.42 1.33 -23.03
N SER A 276 3.69 1.84 -21.83
CA SER A 276 2.84 2.82 -21.14
C SER A 276 2.76 4.14 -21.90
N ALA A 277 3.84 4.59 -22.52
CA ALA A 277 3.83 5.82 -23.31
C ALA A 277 2.94 5.70 -24.56
N ARG A 278 3.03 4.57 -25.25
CA ARG A 278 2.17 4.26 -26.41
C ARG A 278 0.69 4.15 -26.04
N SER A 279 0.37 3.54 -24.90
CA SER A 279 -1.04 3.40 -24.47
C SER A 279 -1.70 4.75 -24.20
N LEU A 280 -0.93 5.74 -23.73
CA LEU A 280 -1.36 7.12 -23.54
C LEU A 280 -1.38 7.96 -24.83
N ASN A 281 -1.00 7.39 -25.99
CA ASN A 281 -0.87 8.11 -27.25
C ASN A 281 -0.01 9.39 -27.13
N LEU A 282 1.10 9.32 -26.39
CA LEU A 282 1.95 10.48 -26.10
C LEU A 282 2.41 11.23 -27.35
N ASP A 283 2.66 10.53 -28.47
CA ASP A 283 3.03 11.19 -29.73
C ASP A 283 1.94 12.16 -30.23
N LYS A 284 0.66 11.78 -30.09
CA LYS A 284 -0.47 12.66 -30.45
C LYS A 284 -0.53 13.86 -29.51
N LEU A 285 -0.38 13.63 -28.20
CA LEU A 285 -0.39 14.71 -27.20
C LEU A 285 0.73 15.72 -27.46
N VAL A 286 1.96 15.24 -27.68
CA VAL A 286 3.12 16.09 -27.98
C VAL A 286 2.87 16.92 -29.25
N ASN A 287 2.25 16.36 -30.28
CA ASN A 287 1.90 17.12 -31.47
C ASN A 287 0.80 18.17 -31.20
N THR A 288 -0.22 17.84 -30.41
CA THR A 288 -1.28 18.79 -30.02
C THR A 288 -0.73 19.99 -29.23
N PHE A 289 0.29 19.78 -28.38
CA PHE A 289 0.94 20.87 -27.64
C PHE A 289 1.96 21.66 -28.46
N LYS A 290 2.45 21.12 -29.59
CA LYS A 290 3.36 21.83 -30.50
C LYS A 290 2.62 22.71 -31.52
N GLU A 291 1.36 22.41 -31.78
CA GLU A 291 0.50 23.16 -32.71
C GLU A 291 -0.25 24.32 -32.05
N ASN A 292 -0.19 24.44 -30.72
CA ASN A 292 -0.70 25.55 -29.92
C ASN A 292 0.46 26.36 -29.31
#